data_AF-A0A5D0IK83-F1
#
_entry.id   AF-A0A5D0IK83-F1
#
_cell.length_a   1.000
_cell.length_b   1.000
_cell.length_c   1.000
_cell.angle_alpha   90.00
_cell.angle_beta   90.00
_cell.angle_gamma   90.00
#
_symmetry.space_group_name_H-M   'P 1'
#
loop_
_entity.id
_entity.type
_entity.pdbx_description
1 polymer ?
#
loop_
_entity_poly.entity_id
_entity_poly.type
_entity_poly.pdbx_seq_one_letter_code
_entity_poly.pdbx_strand_id
1 'polypeptide(L)' 'FVKPILVILTLPITIVTLGLFLLVINAFIILLADNLIDGFSVSSIWTAILFSILLSILQSILHSLLKEDKK' A
#
# COMPACT_ATOMS: atom_id res chain seq x y z
N PHE A 1 14.21 13.59 -16.79
CA PHE A 1 13.48 13.17 -17.99
C PHE A 1 13.07 11.69 -18.02
N VAL A 2 13.50 10.84 -17.08
CA VAL A 2 13.13 9.39 -17.06
C VAL A 2 11.71 9.13 -16.52
N LYS A 3 11.28 9.94 -15.55
CA LYS A 3 9.99 9.84 -14.85
C LYS A 3 8.75 9.73 -15.79
N PRO A 4 8.59 10.53 -16.86
CA PRO A 4 7.43 10.42 -17.74
C PRO A 4 7.35 9.09 -18.52
N ILE A 5 8.49 8.51 -18.91
CA ILE A 5 8.54 7.21 -19.62
C ILE A 5 8.05 6.09 -18.69
N LEU A 6 8.52 6.08 -17.44
CA LEU A 6 8.11 5.06 -16.46
C LEU A 6 6.61 5.13 -16.14
N VAL A 7 6.04 6.34 -16.07
CA VAL A 7 4.61 6.53 -15.80
C VAL A 7 3.74 6.03 -16.96
N ILE A 8 4.15 6.26 -18.22
CA ILE A 8 3.42 5.75 -19.39
C ILE A 8 3.45 4.23 -19.47
N LEU A 9 4.55 3.60 -19.02
CA LEU A 9 4.67 2.14 -19.00
C LEU A 9 3.85 1.49 -17.88
N THR A 10 3.76 2.13 -16.71
CA THR A 10 3.00 1.61 -15.56
C THR A 10 1.51 1.93 -15.62
N LEU A 11 1.11 3.00 -16.31
CA LEU A 11 -0.30 3.37 -16.54
C LEU A 11 -1.17 2.25 -17.13
N PRO A 12 -0.80 1.57 -18.24
CA PRO A 12 -1.62 0.51 -18.82
C PRO A 12 -1.74 -0.67 -17.88
N ILE A 13 -0.68 -1.05 -17.17
CA ILE A 13 -0.72 -2.11 -16.15
C ILE A 13 -1.65 -1.71 -15.00
N THR A 14 -1.60 -0.45 -14.58
CA THR A 14 -2.46 0.08 -13.51
C THR A 14 -3.93 0.12 -13.95
N ILE A 15 -4.22 0.47 -15.20
CA ILE A 15 -5.58 0.51 -15.75
C ILE A 15 -6.12 -0.91 -15.99
N VAL A 16 -5.32 -1.81 -16.57
CA VAL A 16 -5.69 -3.21 -16.81
C VAL A 16 -6.00 -3.92 -15.50
N THR A 17 -5.24 -3.58 -14.44
CA THR A 17 -5.52 -4.10 -13.10
C THR A 17 -6.50 -3.22 -12.31
N LEU A 18 -7.00 -2.10 -12.82
CA LEU A 18 -7.83 -1.13 -12.06
C LEU A 18 -7.19 -0.67 -10.73
N GLY A 19 -5.86 -0.68 -10.63
CA GLY A 19 -5.13 -0.45 -9.36
C GLY A 19 -5.04 -1.68 -8.46
N LEU A 20 -5.60 -2.83 -8.85
CA LEU A 20 -5.52 -4.09 -8.12
C LEU A 20 -4.06 -4.59 -7.98
N PHE A 21 -3.17 -4.23 -8.90
CA PHE A 21 -1.73 -4.54 -8.77
C PHE A 21 -1.08 -3.84 -7.56
N LEU A 22 -1.52 -2.62 -7.22
CA LEU A 22 -1.06 -1.91 -6.02
C LEU A 22 -1.54 -2.60 -4.74
N LEU A 23 -2.74 -3.17 -4.76
CA LEU A 23 -3.27 -3.99 -3.66
C LEU A 23 -2.41 -5.24 -3.43
N VAL A 24 -2.00 -5.91 -4.51
CA VAL A 24 -1.11 -7.08 -4.44
C VAL A 24 0.26 -6.71 -3.89
N ILE A 25 0.85 -5.58 -4.33
CA ILE A 25 2.13 -5.10 -3.80
C ILE A 25 2.03 -4.79 -2.30
N ASN A 26 0.97 -4.08 -1.87
CA ASN A 26 0.80 -3.77 -0.44
C ASN A 26 0.60 -5.04 0.40
N ALA A 27 -0.19 -6.00 -0.08
CA ALA A 27 -0.35 -7.29 0.58
C ALA A 27 0.98 -8.07 0.66
N PHE A 28 1.81 -8.01 -0.38
CA PHE A 28 3.14 -8.62 -0.38
C PHE A 28 4.08 -7.96 0.65
N ILE A 29 4.07 -6.62 0.75
CA ILE A 29 4.84 -5.88 1.76
C ILE A 29 4.40 -6.29 3.17
N ILE A 30 3.10 -6.49 3.41
CA ILE A 30 2.55 -6.92 4.70
C ILE A 30 3.00 -8.34 5.04
N LEU A 31 2.95 -9.27 4.08
CA LEU A 31 3.46 -10.63 4.28
C LEU A 31 4.98 -10.65 4.53
N LEU A 32 5.72 -9.74 3.92
CA LEU A 32 7.14 -9.57 4.21
C LEU A 32 7.35 -9.04 5.64
N ALA A 33 6.53 -8.09 6.07
CA ALA A 33 6.57 -7.53 7.41
C ALA A 33 6.22 -8.55 8.51
N ASP A 34 5.27 -9.45 8.25
CA ASP A 34 4.93 -10.61 9.10
C ASP A 34 6.19 -11.43 9.43
N ASN A 35 7.01 -11.74 8.43
CA ASN A 35 8.24 -12.51 8.63
C ASN A 35 9.40 -11.70 9.25
N LEU A 36 9.30 -10.37 9.31
CA LEU A 36 10.36 -9.48 9.78
C LEU A 36 10.12 -8.92 11.18
N ILE A 37 8.87 -8.92 11.67
CA ILE A 37 8.47 -8.28 12.92
C ILE A 37 7.90 -9.35 13.86
N ASP A 38 8.67 -9.70 14.88
CA ASP A 38 8.22 -10.62 15.92
C ASP A 38 6.93 -10.10 16.60
N GLY A 39 5.89 -10.94 16.60
CA GLY A 39 4.57 -10.61 17.18
C GLY A 39 3.56 -10.00 16.20
N PHE A 40 3.93 -9.75 14.93
CA PHE A 40 2.99 -9.38 13.87
C PHE A 40 2.75 -10.60 12.97
N SER A 41 1.53 -11.13 12.95
CA SER A 41 1.19 -12.29 12.10
C SER A 41 -0.04 -12.05 11.24
N VAL A 42 0.01 -12.50 9.98
CA VAL A 42 -1.08 -12.35 9.02
C VAL A 42 -1.43 -13.69 8.41
N SER A 43 -2.59 -14.24 8.82
CA SER A 43 -2.99 -15.62 8.53
C SER A 43 -3.31 -15.94 7.06
N SER A 44 -3.52 -14.93 6.21
CA SER A 44 -3.91 -15.14 4.81
C SER A 44 -3.67 -13.90 3.95
N ILE A 45 -3.49 -14.10 2.64
CA ILE A 45 -3.43 -13.05 1.62
C ILE A 45 -4.67 -12.14 1.68
N TRP A 46 -5.85 -12.69 1.93
CA TRP A 46 -7.08 -11.90 2.06
C TRP A 46 -7.05 -10.98 3.28
N THR A 47 -6.49 -11.46 4.39
CA THR A 47 -6.26 -10.65 5.60
C THR A 47 -5.23 -9.55 5.34
N ALA A 48 -4.17 -9.83 4.58
CA ALA A 48 -3.16 -8.84 4.18
C ALA A 48 -3.74 -7.74 3.28
N ILE A 49 -4.59 -8.10 2.31
CA ILE A 49 -5.32 -7.15 1.46
C ILE A 49 -6.20 -6.24 2.31
N LEU A 50 -7.04 -6.81 3.20
CA LEU A 50 -7.90 -6.03 4.08
C LEU A 50 -7.11 -5.12 5.03
N PHE A 51 -6.01 -5.63 5.59
CA PHE A 51 -5.09 -4.87 6.43
C PHE A 51 -4.49 -3.69 5.67
N SER A 52 -4.10 -3.86 4.40
CA SER A 52 -3.56 -2.76 3.59
C SER A 52 -4.56 -1.61 3.39
N ILE A 53 -5.84 -1.94 3.25
CA ILE A 53 -6.92 -0.96 3.12
C ILE A 53 -7.12 -0.25 4.46
N LEU A 54 -7.22 -0.98 5.56
CA LEU A 54 -7.34 -0.36 6.89
C LEU A 54 -6.13 0.52 7.23
N LEU A 55 -4.92 0.05 6.94
CA LEU A 55 -3.68 0.77 7.19
C LEU A 55 -3.62 2.06 6.37
N SER A 56 -4.03 2.04 5.11
CA SER A 56 -4.06 3.25 4.27
C SER A 56 -5.09 4.28 4.77
N ILE A 57 -6.26 3.82 5.24
CA ILE A 57 -7.25 4.69 5.88
C ILE A 57 -6.71 5.27 7.20
N LEU A 58 -6.12 4.42 8.06
CA LEU A 58 -5.53 4.85 9.32
C LEU A 58 -4.40 5.86 9.10
N GLN A 59 -3.52 5.61 8.13
CA GLN A 59 -2.47 6.55 7.74
C GLN A 59 -3.07 7.87 7.24
N SER A 60 -4.11 7.84 6.41
CA SER A 60 -4.78 9.06 5.95
C SER A 60 -5.34 9.88 7.12
N ILE A 61 -5.97 9.23 8.10
CA ILE A 61 -6.51 9.88 9.29
C ILE A 61 -5.37 10.39 10.17
N LEU A 62 -4.37 9.56 10.48
CA LEU A 62 -3.18 9.96 11.24
C LEU A 62 -2.46 11.14 10.59
N HIS A 63 -2.26 11.12 9.28
CA HIS A 63 -1.67 12.24 8.56
C HIS A 63 -2.55 13.48 8.61
N SER A 64 -3.88 13.35 8.58
CA SER A 64 -4.78 14.50 8.74
C SER A 64 -4.74 15.08 10.16
N LEU A 65 -4.63 14.23 11.17
CA LEU A 65 -4.58 14.63 12.58
C LEU A 65 -3.20 15.19 12.98
N LEU A 66 -2.12 14.54 12.53
CA LEU A 66 -0.73 14.98 12.73
C LEU A 66 -0.36 16.19 11.86
N LYS A 67 -1.23 16.62 10.94
CA LYS A 67 -1.07 17.85 10.15
C LYS A 67 -1.69 19.06 10.85
N GLU A 68 -1.64 19.10 12.18
CA GLU A 68 -1.47 20.35 12.92
C GLU A 68 0.02 20.71 12.91
N ASP A 69 0.33 21.95 12.55
CA ASP A 69 1.66 22.58 12.61
C ASP A 69 2.70 22.26 11.53
N LYS A 70 2.32 22.41 10.26
CA LYS A 70 3.25 22.95 9.26
C LYS A 70 2.67 24.21 8.65
N LYS A 71 2.96 25.32 9.36
CA LYS A 71 2.82 26.70 8.94
C LYS A 71 3.48 26.95 7.57
#